data_AF-A0AAE0DQT1-F1
#
_entry.id   AF-A0AAE0DQT1-F1
#
_cell.length_a   1.000
_cell.length_b   1.000
_cell.length_c   1.000
_cell.angle_alpha   90.00
_cell.angle_beta   90.00
_cell.angle_gamma   90.00
#
_symmetry.space_group_name_H-M   'P 1'
#
loop_
_entity.id
_entity.type
_entity.pdbx_description
1 polymer ?
#
loop_
_entity_poly.entity_id
_entity_poly.type
_entity_poly.pdbx_seq_one_letter_code
_entity_poly.pdbx_strand_id
1 'polypeptide(L)'
;MVGIGGGVPSEENDIRLGDVIVSQPVDSSGGVVQYDLGKTVEEGRFVRTGSLNRPPNILLSAVSSLQARHMVVDSELAKFLSEMQSRRPKLKAMTTCPSADQDRLFEANYNHRAGEATCARYEGDRLVTRSERSNKIPSIHYGLIASGNQVMKDGVTRDNLRKELNMLCFEMEAAGLMDNFPCLVIRGICDYSDTHKNDLWQPYAAAVAAAYAKELLGIIPGIQTAFTRVEPSATTQSGE
;
A
#
# COMPACT_ATOMS: atom_id res chain seq x y z
N MET A 1 5.61 -6.93 3.64
CA MET A 1 6.04 -6.20 2.45
C MET A 1 5.60 -4.75 2.60
N VAL A 2 6.53 -3.81 2.44
CA VAL A 2 6.26 -2.37 2.55
C VAL A 2 6.69 -1.72 1.24
N GLY A 3 5.85 -0.88 0.68
CA GLY A 3 6.16 -0.19 -0.57
C GLY A 3 5.17 0.93 -0.87
N ILE A 4 5.09 1.30 -2.14
CA ILE A 4 4.15 2.29 -2.65
C ILE A 4 3.08 1.63 -3.52
N GLY A 5 1.94 2.30 -3.68
CA GLY A 5 0.85 1.89 -4.54
C GLY A 5 0.04 3.07 -5.05
N GLY A 6 -0.82 2.83 -6.04
CA GLY A 6 -1.75 3.82 -6.55
C GLY A 6 -3.09 3.70 -5.84
N GLY A 7 -3.56 4.78 -5.21
CA GLY A 7 -4.79 4.82 -4.44
C GLY A 7 -6.04 4.80 -5.31
N VAL A 8 -7.15 4.38 -4.71
CA VAL A 8 -8.44 4.25 -5.40
C VAL A 8 -9.50 4.97 -4.58
N PRO A 9 -9.64 6.31 -4.78
CA PRO A 9 -10.57 7.11 -4.01
C PRO A 9 -12.02 6.74 -4.31
N SER A 10 -12.88 6.89 -3.31
CA SER A 10 -14.32 6.69 -3.38
C SER A 10 -15.03 7.61 -2.39
N GLU A 11 -16.36 7.67 -2.45
CA GLU A 11 -17.14 8.43 -1.46
C GLU A 11 -17.01 7.81 -0.07
N GLU A 12 -16.90 6.48 0.01
CA GLU A 12 -16.76 5.74 1.27
C GLU A 12 -15.33 5.80 1.82
N ASN A 13 -14.34 5.83 0.93
CA ASN A 13 -12.92 5.91 1.27
C ASN A 13 -12.29 7.07 0.51
N ASP A 14 -12.25 8.25 1.14
CA ASP A 14 -11.49 9.41 0.66
C ASP A 14 -10.00 9.09 0.79
N ILE A 15 -9.43 8.36 -0.16
CA ILE A 15 -7.99 8.03 -0.20
C ILE A 15 -7.24 9.20 -0.82
N ARG A 16 -6.16 9.63 -0.17
CA ARG A 16 -5.32 10.75 -0.63
C ARG A 16 -3.86 10.36 -0.80
N LEU A 17 -3.15 11.15 -1.58
CA LEU A 17 -1.70 10.97 -1.72
C LEU A 17 -1.01 11.15 -0.36
N GLY A 18 -0.08 10.25 -0.07
CA GLY A 18 0.58 10.16 1.23
C GLY A 18 -0.14 9.28 2.24
N ASP A 19 -1.42 8.91 2.04
CA ASP A 19 -2.11 7.93 2.91
C ASP A 19 -1.43 6.56 2.86
N VAL A 20 -1.75 5.71 3.83
CA VAL A 20 -1.26 4.33 3.87
C VAL A 20 -2.42 3.33 3.85
N ILE A 21 -2.29 2.31 3.01
CA ILE A 21 -3.22 1.19 2.90
C ILE A 21 -2.53 -0.05 3.48
N VAL A 22 -3.27 -0.79 4.31
CA VAL A 22 -2.81 -2.03 4.94
C VAL A 22 -3.72 -3.15 4.48
N SER A 23 -3.15 -4.21 3.91
CA SER A 23 -3.91 -5.36 3.45
C SER A 23 -4.63 -6.02 4.62
N GLN A 24 -5.95 -6.13 4.55
CA GLN A 24 -6.75 -6.81 5.58
C GLN A 24 -7.69 -7.81 4.89
N PRO A 25 -7.81 -9.05 5.41
CA PRO A 25 -8.79 -10.01 4.88
C PRO A 25 -10.20 -9.43 4.93
N VAL A 26 -10.92 -9.52 3.80
CA VAL A 26 -12.32 -9.07 3.64
C VAL A 26 -13.05 -10.18 2.88
N ASP A 27 -14.21 -10.57 3.37
CA ASP A 27 -15.02 -11.67 2.83
C ASP A 27 -14.20 -12.95 2.62
N SER A 28 -14.12 -13.45 1.38
CA SER A 28 -13.35 -14.64 0.99
C SER A 28 -11.90 -14.34 0.59
N SER A 29 -11.48 -13.08 0.61
CA SER A 29 -10.17 -12.64 0.11
C SER A 29 -9.16 -12.51 1.25
N GLY A 30 -7.93 -12.98 1.04
CA GLY A 30 -6.85 -12.95 2.04
C GLY A 30 -6.26 -11.57 2.34
N GLY A 31 -6.80 -10.49 1.77
CA GLY A 31 -6.30 -9.12 1.90
C GLY A 31 -5.61 -8.58 0.65
N VAL A 32 -5.25 -9.47 -0.28
CA VAL A 32 -4.73 -9.11 -1.60
C VAL A 32 -5.45 -9.94 -2.65
N VAL A 33 -5.80 -9.29 -3.76
CA VAL A 33 -6.45 -9.92 -4.91
C VAL A 33 -5.56 -9.73 -6.13
N GLN A 34 -5.16 -10.82 -6.78
CA GLN A 34 -4.46 -10.71 -8.05
C GLN A 34 -5.48 -10.39 -9.17
N TYR A 35 -5.56 -9.13 -9.58
CA TYR A 35 -6.69 -8.64 -10.38
C TYR A 35 -6.61 -9.05 -11.86
N ASP A 36 -5.41 -9.36 -12.35
CA ASP A 36 -5.11 -9.67 -13.75
C ASP A 36 -4.84 -11.17 -14.00
N LEU A 37 -4.95 -12.01 -12.97
CA LEU A 37 -4.84 -13.46 -13.11
C LEU A 37 -6.21 -14.11 -13.25
N GLY A 38 -6.42 -14.78 -14.36
CA GLY A 38 -7.70 -15.38 -14.68
C GLY A 38 -7.72 -16.06 -16.02
N LYS A 39 -8.92 -16.46 -16.42
CA LYS A 39 -9.18 -17.10 -17.70
C LYS A 39 -10.24 -16.30 -18.43
N THR A 40 -10.07 -16.19 -19.74
CA THR A 40 -11.11 -15.66 -20.62
C THR A 40 -12.08 -16.80 -20.94
N VAL A 41 -13.37 -16.57 -20.67
CA VAL A 41 -14.45 -17.52 -20.97
C VAL A 41 -15.26 -17.05 -22.18
N GLU A 42 -16.36 -17.74 -22.50
CA GLU A 42 -17.27 -17.38 -23.60
C GLU A 42 -17.64 -15.89 -23.59
N GLU A 43 -17.84 -15.34 -24.79
CA GLU A 43 -18.09 -13.90 -25.03
C GLU A 43 -16.96 -12.95 -24.59
N GLY A 44 -15.75 -13.46 -24.37
CA GLY A 44 -14.59 -12.63 -24.01
C GLY A 44 -14.59 -12.15 -22.56
N ARG A 45 -15.49 -12.67 -21.72
CA ARG A 45 -15.55 -12.32 -20.30
C ARG A 45 -14.33 -12.84 -19.55
N PHE A 46 -13.68 -11.97 -18.79
CA PHE A 46 -12.59 -12.38 -17.91
C PHE A 46 -13.13 -12.88 -16.57
N VAL A 47 -12.70 -14.07 -16.15
CA VAL A 47 -13.02 -14.65 -14.84
C VAL A 47 -11.72 -14.84 -14.08
N ARG A 48 -11.60 -14.15 -12.93
CA ARG A 48 -10.45 -14.29 -12.04
C ARG A 48 -10.38 -15.69 -11.48
N THR A 49 -9.17 -16.23 -11.37
CA THR A 49 -8.93 -17.57 -10.86
C THR A 49 -7.84 -17.57 -9.82
N GLY A 50 -8.02 -18.37 -8.77
CA GLY A 50 -7.08 -18.48 -7.67
C GLY A 50 -7.39 -17.53 -6.52
N SER A 51 -6.70 -17.74 -5.40
CA SER A 51 -6.76 -16.92 -4.20
C SER A 51 -5.37 -16.89 -3.59
N LEU A 52 -4.91 -15.71 -3.20
CA LEU A 52 -3.64 -15.58 -2.51
C LEU A 52 -3.79 -15.94 -1.04
N ASN A 53 -2.71 -16.44 -0.45
CA ASN A 53 -2.65 -16.69 0.99
C ASN A 53 -2.93 -15.41 1.81
N ARG A 54 -3.48 -15.60 3.02
CA ARG A 54 -3.71 -14.50 3.97
C ARG A 54 -2.47 -14.23 4.84
N PRO A 55 -2.28 -13.00 5.35
CA PRO A 55 -1.20 -12.70 6.29
C PRO A 55 -1.22 -13.61 7.54
N PRO A 56 -0.05 -13.90 8.15
CA PRO A 56 0.04 -14.61 9.41
C PRO A 56 -0.83 -14.03 10.53
N ASN A 57 -1.41 -14.89 11.37
CA ASN A 57 -2.25 -14.48 12.50
C ASN A 57 -1.55 -13.50 13.45
N ILE A 58 -0.24 -13.61 13.64
CA ILE A 58 0.53 -12.68 14.48
C ILE A 58 0.50 -11.26 13.91
N LEU A 59 0.59 -11.11 12.58
CA LEU A 59 0.51 -9.80 11.92
C LEU A 59 -0.93 -9.26 11.94
N LEU A 60 -1.92 -10.12 11.70
CA LEU A 60 -3.34 -9.73 11.78
C LEU A 60 -3.73 -9.28 13.19
N SER A 61 -3.28 -9.99 14.22
CA SER A 61 -3.53 -9.63 15.62
C SER A 61 -2.88 -8.30 15.98
N ALA A 62 -1.67 -8.05 15.46
CA ALA A 62 -1.01 -6.77 15.60
C ALA A 62 -1.81 -5.65 14.92
N VAL A 63 -2.23 -5.84 13.66
CA VAL A 63 -3.09 -4.88 12.94
C VAL A 63 -4.36 -4.55 13.72
N SER A 64 -5.09 -5.57 14.19
CA SER A 64 -6.31 -5.35 14.99
C SER A 64 -6.04 -4.61 16.30
N SER A 65 -4.91 -4.92 16.97
CA SER A 65 -4.51 -4.22 18.19
C SER A 65 -4.14 -2.75 17.92
N LEU A 66 -3.52 -2.48 16.76
CA LEU A 66 -3.15 -1.13 16.34
C LEU A 66 -4.40 -0.31 15.98
N GLN A 67 -5.35 -0.89 15.23
CA GLN A 67 -6.65 -0.30 14.95
C GLN A 67 -7.39 0.07 16.24
N ALA A 68 -7.44 -0.86 17.20
CA ALA A 68 -8.10 -0.60 18.48
C ALA A 68 -7.45 0.54 19.27
N ARG A 69 -6.12 0.64 19.23
CA ARG A 69 -5.39 1.75 19.86
C ARG A 69 -5.69 3.08 19.19
N HIS A 70 -5.74 3.10 17.85
CA HIS A 70 -6.03 4.30 17.06
C HIS A 70 -7.45 4.85 17.26
N MET A 71 -8.37 4.08 17.85
CA MET A 71 -9.67 4.60 18.29
C MET A 71 -9.60 5.50 19.54
N VAL A 72 -8.53 5.39 20.32
CA VAL A 72 -8.39 6.07 21.63
C VAL A 72 -7.22 7.05 21.63
N VAL A 73 -6.17 6.76 20.87
CA VAL A 73 -4.93 7.54 20.83
C VAL A 73 -4.53 7.73 19.36
N ASP A 74 -4.14 8.95 19.00
CA ASP A 74 -3.64 9.23 17.65
C ASP A 74 -2.45 8.34 17.26
N SER A 75 -2.34 8.03 15.97
CA SER A 75 -1.21 7.26 15.44
C SER A 75 0.13 7.97 15.66
N GLU A 76 1.16 7.16 15.92
CA GLU A 76 2.54 7.65 16.03
C GLU A 76 3.20 7.95 14.67
N LEU A 77 2.46 7.88 13.56
CA LEU A 77 2.96 8.17 12.20
C LEU A 77 3.73 9.49 12.12
N ALA A 78 3.14 10.59 12.62
CA ALA A 78 3.77 11.91 12.57
C ALA A 78 5.08 11.95 13.36
N LYS A 79 5.12 11.28 14.52
CA LYS A 79 6.32 11.12 15.35
C LYS A 79 7.41 10.36 14.60
N PHE A 80 7.08 9.21 14.01
CA PHE A 80 8.07 8.39 13.29
C PHE A 80 8.58 9.05 12.00
N LEU A 81 7.72 9.78 11.29
CA LEU A 81 8.15 10.58 10.13
C LEU A 81 9.11 11.69 10.54
N SER A 82 8.79 12.44 11.60
CA SER A 82 9.67 13.50 12.13
C SER A 82 11.01 12.94 12.64
N GLU A 83 10.98 11.80 13.33
CA GLU A 83 12.18 11.10 13.78
C GLU A 83 13.06 10.63 12.59
N MET A 84 12.45 10.09 11.54
CA MET A 84 13.16 9.67 10.32
C MET A 84 13.86 10.86 9.65
N GLN A 85 13.15 11.97 9.48
CA GLN A 85 13.65 13.19 8.86
C GLN A 85 14.74 13.88 9.68
N SER A 86 14.61 13.90 11.01
CA SER A 86 15.61 14.52 11.90
C SER A 86 16.91 13.72 11.98
N ARG A 87 16.83 12.39 12.03
CA ARG A 87 18.02 11.52 12.10
C ARG A 87 18.79 11.43 10.78
N ARG A 88 18.14 11.69 9.65
CA ARG A 88 18.74 11.53 8.32
C ARG A 88 18.43 12.74 7.42
N PRO A 89 19.25 13.81 7.50
CA PRO A 89 19.03 15.03 6.72
C PRO A 89 18.93 14.81 5.20
N LYS A 90 19.69 13.85 4.66
CA LYS A 90 19.60 13.48 3.23
C LYS A 90 18.22 12.94 2.84
N LEU A 91 17.59 12.16 3.74
CA LEU A 91 16.23 11.65 3.51
C LEU A 91 15.20 12.76 3.66
N LYS A 92 15.38 13.69 4.60
CA LYS A 92 14.45 14.81 4.81
C LYS A 92 14.15 15.57 3.52
N ALA A 93 15.17 15.86 2.71
CA ALA A 93 15.00 16.56 1.44
C ALA A 93 14.10 15.79 0.44
N MET A 94 14.12 14.45 0.49
CA MET A 94 13.35 13.59 -0.41
C MET A 94 11.95 13.29 0.15
N THR A 95 11.84 13.06 1.45
CA THR A 95 10.62 12.59 2.13
C THR A 95 9.83 13.73 2.77
N THR A 96 10.02 14.96 2.31
CA THR A 96 9.17 16.09 2.75
C THR A 96 7.81 15.93 2.07
N CYS A 97 6.73 16.10 2.84
CA CYS A 97 5.38 16.06 2.29
C CYS A 97 5.26 17.11 1.18
N PRO A 98 4.87 16.73 -0.05
CA PRO A 98 4.48 17.70 -1.06
C PRO A 98 3.35 18.60 -0.54
N SER A 99 3.21 19.79 -1.11
CA SER A 99 2.18 20.72 -0.70
C SER A 99 0.78 20.21 -1.06
N ALA A 100 -0.23 20.63 -0.30
CA ALA A 100 -1.60 20.10 -0.45
C ALA A 100 -2.21 20.35 -1.85
N ASP A 101 -1.78 21.40 -2.55
CA ASP A 101 -2.17 21.71 -3.93
C ASP A 101 -1.61 20.71 -4.97
N GLN A 102 -0.66 19.86 -4.57
CA GLN A 102 -0.11 18.78 -5.39
C GLN A 102 -0.87 17.46 -5.21
N ASP A 103 -1.84 17.41 -4.29
CA ASP A 103 -2.79 16.31 -4.17
C ASP A 103 -3.99 16.53 -5.09
N ARG A 104 -3.80 16.20 -6.37
CA ARG A 104 -4.76 16.45 -7.45
C ARG A 104 -5.41 15.15 -7.90
N LEU A 105 -6.72 15.04 -7.66
CA LEU A 105 -7.56 13.97 -8.18
C LEU A 105 -8.38 14.49 -9.35
N PHE A 106 -8.29 13.83 -10.51
CA PHE A 106 -9.05 14.15 -11.70
C PHE A 106 -10.26 13.22 -11.85
N GLU A 107 -11.26 13.64 -12.61
CA GLU A 107 -12.34 12.77 -13.06
C GLU A 107 -11.79 11.51 -13.75
N ALA A 108 -12.37 10.35 -13.45
CA ALA A 108 -11.84 9.06 -13.91
C ALA A 108 -11.81 8.88 -15.43
N ASN A 109 -12.70 9.57 -16.15
CA ASN A 109 -12.78 9.56 -17.62
C ASN A 109 -11.94 10.67 -18.28
N TYR A 110 -11.28 11.51 -17.49
CA TYR A 110 -10.40 12.53 -17.99
C TYR A 110 -9.00 11.94 -18.14
N ASN A 111 -8.56 11.75 -19.38
CA ASN A 111 -7.24 11.18 -19.66
C ASN A 111 -6.24 12.28 -20.00
N HIS A 112 -5.03 12.14 -19.46
CA HIS A 112 -3.89 12.96 -19.83
C HIS A 112 -3.55 12.73 -21.30
N ARG A 113 -3.22 13.79 -22.04
CA ARG A 113 -2.82 13.64 -23.45
C ARG A 113 -1.50 12.88 -23.53
N ALA A 114 -1.43 11.95 -24.48
CA ALA A 114 -0.23 11.17 -24.74
C ALA A 114 0.95 12.11 -25.06
N GLY A 115 2.05 11.98 -24.31
CA GLY A 115 3.30 12.72 -24.53
C GLY A 115 3.51 13.97 -23.66
N GLU A 116 2.53 14.41 -22.87
CA GLU A 116 2.75 15.47 -21.88
C GLU A 116 3.20 14.85 -20.54
N ALA A 117 4.23 15.42 -19.91
CA ALA A 117 4.77 14.95 -18.63
C ALA A 117 4.04 15.54 -17.41
N THR A 118 3.26 16.61 -17.60
CA THR A 118 2.58 17.33 -16.53
C THR A 118 1.20 17.82 -16.96
N CYS A 119 0.29 17.93 -16.00
CA CYS A 119 -1.09 18.37 -16.22
C CYS A 119 -1.24 19.90 -16.26
N ALA A 120 -0.15 20.64 -16.41
CA ALA A 120 -0.08 22.10 -16.18
C ALA A 120 -0.95 22.94 -17.13
N ARG A 121 -1.46 22.36 -18.21
CA ARG A 121 -2.23 23.06 -19.25
C ARG A 121 -3.75 22.98 -19.10
N TYR A 122 -4.27 22.14 -18.20
CA TYR A 122 -5.71 21.83 -18.12
C TYR A 122 -6.28 21.97 -16.70
N GLU A 123 -5.77 22.93 -15.94
CA GLU A 123 -6.19 23.17 -14.56
C GLU A 123 -7.56 23.87 -14.53
N GLY A 124 -8.55 23.26 -13.88
CA GLY A 124 -9.82 23.90 -13.54
C GLY A 124 -11.00 22.93 -13.52
N ASP A 125 -11.54 22.58 -14.70
CA ASP A 125 -12.90 22.06 -14.82
C ASP A 125 -13.05 20.54 -14.59
N ARG A 126 -11.94 19.81 -14.40
CA ARG A 126 -11.92 18.33 -14.29
C ARG A 126 -11.32 17.82 -12.98
N LEU A 127 -10.93 18.73 -12.08
CA LEU A 127 -10.46 18.36 -10.76
C LEU A 127 -11.66 18.02 -9.87
N VAL A 128 -11.59 16.87 -9.21
CA VAL A 128 -12.60 16.47 -8.24
C VAL A 128 -12.48 17.36 -7.02
N THR A 129 -13.53 18.12 -6.74
CA THR A 129 -13.59 18.96 -5.54
C THR A 129 -13.77 18.08 -4.30
N ARG A 130 -12.85 18.19 -3.35
CA ARG A 130 -12.86 17.44 -2.09
C ARG A 130 -12.74 18.41 -0.91
N SER A 131 -13.47 18.15 0.17
CA SER A 131 -13.36 18.95 1.39
C SER A 131 -11.95 18.88 1.99
N GLU A 132 -11.49 19.95 2.62
CA GLU A 132 -10.23 19.92 3.36
C GLU A 132 -10.34 18.95 4.56
N ARG A 133 -9.31 18.13 4.79
CA ARG A 133 -9.27 17.27 5.97
C ARG A 133 -8.95 18.11 7.20
N SER A 134 -9.58 17.77 8.32
CA SER A 134 -9.29 18.40 9.62
C SER A 134 -7.87 18.10 10.13
N ASN A 135 -7.29 16.97 9.72
CA ASN A 135 -5.94 16.53 10.09
C ASN A 135 -5.00 16.51 8.89
N LYS A 136 -3.77 17.01 9.09
CA LYS A 136 -2.69 17.00 8.09
C LYS A 136 -1.84 15.73 8.13
N ILE A 137 -2.09 14.84 9.09
CA ILE A 137 -1.43 13.54 9.19
C ILE A 137 -2.08 12.58 8.17
N PRO A 138 -1.28 11.75 7.46
CA PRO A 138 -1.80 10.71 6.58
C PRO A 138 -2.82 9.80 7.27
N SER A 139 -3.88 9.45 6.54
CA SER A 139 -4.88 8.49 7.02
C SER A 139 -4.42 7.06 6.77
N ILE A 140 -4.84 6.15 7.66
CA ILE A 140 -4.58 4.71 7.55
C ILE A 140 -5.87 4.04 7.14
N HIS A 141 -5.85 3.33 6.01
CA HIS A 141 -7.00 2.56 5.51
C HIS A 141 -6.68 1.07 5.52
N TYR A 142 -7.71 0.26 5.69
CA TYR A 142 -7.58 -1.19 5.83
C TYR A 142 -8.55 -1.89 4.89
N GLY A 143 -8.04 -2.78 4.04
CA GLY A 143 -8.89 -3.48 3.08
C GLY A 143 -8.12 -4.24 2.02
N LEU A 144 -8.78 -4.47 0.89
CA LEU A 144 -8.22 -5.25 -0.21
C LEU A 144 -7.25 -4.43 -1.05
N ILE A 145 -6.12 -5.02 -1.37
CA ILE A 145 -5.12 -4.48 -2.29
C ILE A 145 -5.15 -5.29 -3.58
N ALA A 146 -5.28 -4.60 -4.72
CA ALA A 146 -5.20 -5.22 -6.04
C ALA A 146 -3.73 -5.34 -6.46
N SER A 147 -3.27 -6.57 -6.66
CA SER A 147 -1.92 -6.87 -7.14
C SER A 147 -1.96 -7.36 -8.58
N GLY A 148 -0.98 -6.99 -9.40
CA GLY A 148 -0.90 -7.50 -10.77
C GLY A 148 0.45 -7.23 -11.42
N ASN A 149 0.68 -7.83 -12.58
CA ASN A 149 1.92 -7.66 -13.33
C ASN A 149 1.88 -6.45 -14.28
N GLN A 150 0.74 -5.76 -14.34
CA GLN A 150 0.52 -4.59 -15.19
C GLN A 150 0.35 -3.32 -14.36
N VAL A 151 0.83 -2.20 -14.90
CA VAL A 151 0.59 -0.88 -14.29
C VAL A 151 -0.83 -0.44 -14.61
N MET A 152 -1.64 -0.18 -13.59
CA MET A 152 -2.94 0.48 -13.78
C MET A 152 -2.72 1.98 -14.06
N LYS A 153 -3.11 2.43 -15.27
CA LYS A 153 -3.03 3.83 -15.73
C LYS A 153 -4.33 4.30 -16.38
N ASP A 154 -5.46 3.69 -16.04
CA ASP A 154 -6.76 4.00 -16.63
C ASP A 154 -7.80 4.18 -15.52
N GLY A 155 -8.26 5.43 -15.32
CA GLY A 155 -9.16 5.79 -14.23
C GLY A 155 -10.52 5.09 -14.31
N VAL A 156 -11.04 4.87 -15.53
CA VAL A 156 -12.31 4.17 -15.74
C VAL A 156 -12.20 2.69 -15.35
N THR A 157 -11.14 2.03 -15.80
CA THR A 157 -10.86 0.62 -15.45
C THR A 157 -10.60 0.47 -13.96
N ARG A 158 -9.83 1.39 -13.35
CA ARG A 158 -9.62 1.48 -11.91
C ARG A 158 -10.95 1.50 -11.14
N ASP A 159 -11.88 2.37 -11.52
CA ASP A 159 -13.17 2.52 -10.84
C ASP A 159 -14.11 1.33 -11.07
N ASN A 160 -14.06 0.70 -12.24
CA ASN A 160 -14.82 -0.53 -12.51
C ASN A 160 -14.31 -1.69 -11.64
N LEU A 161 -12.98 -1.88 -11.57
CA LEU A 161 -12.37 -2.88 -10.71
C LEU A 161 -12.64 -2.60 -9.22
N ARG A 162 -12.69 -1.33 -8.80
CA ARG A 162 -13.09 -0.95 -7.44
C ARG A 162 -14.49 -1.45 -7.12
N LYS A 163 -15.46 -1.18 -8.00
CA LYS A 163 -16.86 -1.60 -7.80
C LYS A 163 -16.98 -3.13 -7.74
N GLU A 164 -16.16 -3.83 -8.51
CA GLU A 164 -16.19 -5.29 -8.57
C GLU A 164 -15.47 -5.96 -7.38
N LEU A 165 -14.34 -5.42 -6.95
CA LEU A 165 -13.44 -6.07 -6.00
C LEU A 165 -13.39 -5.41 -4.62
N ASN A 166 -14.00 -4.24 -4.44
CA ASN A 166 -13.91 -3.43 -3.23
C ASN A 166 -12.45 -3.21 -2.75
N MET A 167 -11.57 -2.93 -3.71
CA MET A 167 -10.14 -2.68 -3.46
C MET A 167 -9.83 -1.20 -3.23
N LEU A 168 -8.76 -0.93 -2.47
CA LEU A 168 -8.38 0.41 -2.03
C LEU A 168 -7.13 0.94 -2.76
N CYS A 169 -6.28 0.07 -3.29
CA CYS A 169 -5.13 0.48 -4.07
C CYS A 169 -4.63 -0.61 -5.02
N PHE A 170 -3.88 -0.19 -6.05
CA PHE A 170 -3.11 -1.04 -6.94
C PHE A 170 -1.62 -1.06 -6.56
N GLU A 171 -1.00 -2.23 -6.68
CA GLU A 171 0.45 -2.44 -6.58
C GLU A 171 0.87 -3.61 -7.48
N MET A 172 2.18 -3.92 -7.55
CA MET A 172 2.72 -4.84 -8.57
C MET A 172 3.57 -6.00 -8.04
N GLU A 173 3.67 -6.19 -6.72
CA GLU A 173 4.64 -7.14 -6.16
C GLU A 173 4.02 -8.22 -5.26
N ALA A 174 2.91 -7.95 -4.58
CA ALA A 174 2.41 -8.85 -3.55
C ALA A 174 2.01 -10.23 -4.07
N ALA A 175 1.37 -10.30 -5.24
CA ALA A 175 0.92 -11.56 -5.84
C ALA A 175 2.06 -12.55 -6.10
N GLY A 176 3.26 -12.06 -6.45
CA GLY A 176 4.42 -12.92 -6.65
C GLY A 176 5.07 -13.42 -5.35
N LEU A 177 4.76 -12.79 -4.21
CA LEU A 177 5.40 -13.08 -2.93
C LEU A 177 4.51 -13.87 -1.97
N MET A 178 3.22 -13.54 -1.87
CA MET A 178 2.37 -13.98 -0.76
C MET A 178 2.16 -15.49 -0.65
N ASP A 179 2.21 -16.23 -1.76
CA ASP A 179 2.02 -17.67 -1.72
C ASP A 179 3.24 -18.41 -1.14
N ASN A 180 4.44 -17.85 -1.30
CA ASN A 180 5.69 -18.46 -0.85
C ASN A 180 6.27 -17.82 0.41
N PHE A 181 5.84 -16.60 0.74
CA PHE A 181 6.34 -15.86 1.88
C PHE A 181 5.17 -15.21 2.65
N PRO A 182 4.84 -15.74 3.83
CA PRO A 182 3.75 -15.21 4.64
C PRO A 182 4.02 -13.77 5.06
N CYS A 183 3.26 -12.82 4.53
CA CYS A 183 3.46 -11.41 4.81
C CYS A 183 2.17 -10.59 4.84
N LEU A 184 2.25 -9.44 5.51
CA LEU A 184 1.28 -8.35 5.42
C LEU A 184 1.78 -7.33 4.39
N VAL A 185 0.88 -6.76 3.59
CA VAL A 185 1.21 -5.74 2.58
C VAL A 185 0.81 -4.36 3.10
N ILE A 186 1.75 -3.42 3.04
CA ILE A 186 1.57 -2.01 3.47
C ILE A 186 2.00 -1.12 2.30
N ARG A 187 1.12 -0.25 1.84
CA ARG A 187 1.32 0.60 0.66
C ARG A 187 1.07 2.05 0.98
N GLY A 188 2.10 2.88 0.81
CA GLY A 188 1.93 4.34 0.79
C GLY A 188 1.40 4.77 -0.56
N ILE A 189 0.42 5.67 -0.57
CA ILE A 189 -0.23 6.11 -1.80
C ILE A 189 0.58 7.21 -2.48
N CYS A 190 1.06 6.94 -3.70
CA CYS A 190 1.89 7.87 -4.47
C CYS A 190 1.22 8.42 -5.74
N ASP A 191 0.11 7.85 -6.16
CA ASP A 191 -0.68 8.28 -7.32
C ASP A 191 -2.11 7.73 -7.22
N TYR A 192 -2.94 7.99 -8.24
CA TYR A 192 -4.34 7.55 -8.29
C TYR A 192 -4.61 6.46 -9.35
N SER A 193 -3.58 5.72 -9.77
CA SER A 193 -3.72 4.64 -10.78
C SER A 193 -4.38 5.09 -12.09
N ASP A 194 -4.13 6.33 -12.51
CA ASP A 194 -4.67 6.92 -13.73
C ASP A 194 -3.53 7.48 -14.62
N THR A 195 -3.90 8.18 -15.68
CA THR A 195 -2.95 8.77 -16.62
C THR A 195 -2.19 9.98 -16.06
N HIS A 196 -2.58 10.53 -14.90
CA HIS A 196 -1.98 11.73 -14.30
C HIS A 196 -0.87 11.41 -13.29
N LYS A 197 -0.50 10.12 -13.19
CA LYS A 197 0.56 9.60 -12.32
C LYS A 197 1.88 10.35 -12.53
N ASN A 198 2.49 10.77 -11.42
CA ASN A 198 3.81 11.40 -11.38
C ASN A 198 4.60 10.89 -10.17
N ASP A 199 5.92 11.08 -10.18
CA ASP A 199 6.80 10.48 -9.19
C ASP A 199 7.04 11.36 -7.95
N LEU A 200 6.42 12.54 -7.87
CA LEU A 200 6.64 13.53 -6.80
C LEU A 200 6.35 12.96 -5.41
N TRP A 201 5.28 12.16 -5.30
CA TRP A 201 4.81 11.63 -4.04
C TRP A 201 5.49 10.32 -3.62
N GLN A 202 6.22 9.64 -4.51
CA GLN A 202 6.79 8.32 -4.20
C GLN A 202 7.70 8.31 -2.96
N PRO A 203 8.64 9.25 -2.78
CA PRO A 203 9.52 9.21 -1.62
C PRO A 203 8.77 9.46 -0.30
N TYR A 204 7.79 10.38 -0.32
CA TYR A 204 6.97 10.67 0.85
C TYR A 204 6.06 9.47 1.19
N ALA A 205 5.35 8.92 0.20
CA ALA A 205 4.50 7.75 0.35
C ALA A 205 5.28 6.54 0.92
N ALA A 206 6.49 6.27 0.41
CA ALA A 206 7.36 5.23 0.93
C ALA A 206 7.74 5.47 2.40
N ALA A 207 8.01 6.72 2.78
CA ALA A 207 8.33 7.08 4.16
C ALA A 207 7.12 6.89 5.10
N VAL A 208 5.90 7.23 4.66
CA VAL A 208 4.68 7.01 5.45
C VAL A 208 4.41 5.52 5.64
N ALA A 209 4.53 4.71 4.58
CA ALA A 209 4.39 3.26 4.66
C ALA A 209 5.40 2.64 5.64
N ALA A 210 6.66 3.11 5.60
CA ALA A 210 7.71 2.67 6.52
C ALA A 210 7.45 3.13 7.97
N ALA A 211 6.91 4.33 8.16
CA ALA A 211 6.52 4.83 9.48
C ALA A 211 5.39 3.98 10.09
N TYR A 212 4.37 3.61 9.30
CA TYR A 212 3.32 2.69 9.76
C TYR A 212 3.90 1.31 10.10
N ALA A 213 4.78 0.78 9.24
CA ALA A 213 5.43 -0.50 9.50
C ALA A 213 6.25 -0.48 10.79
N LYS A 214 6.94 0.63 11.11
CA LYS A 214 7.64 0.81 12.39
C LYS A 214 6.68 0.76 13.57
N GLU A 215 5.54 1.44 13.48
CA GLU A 215 4.50 1.42 14.51
C GLU A 215 3.96 -0.01 14.73
N LEU A 216 3.66 -0.72 13.65
CA LEU A 216 3.19 -2.10 13.69
C LEU A 216 4.22 -3.06 14.28
N LEU A 217 5.50 -2.92 13.93
CA LEU A 217 6.57 -3.76 14.49
C LEU A 217 6.77 -3.52 15.99
N GLY A 218 6.51 -2.30 16.47
CA GLY A 218 6.61 -1.96 17.90
C GLY A 218 5.61 -2.69 18.80
N ILE A 219 4.54 -3.26 18.23
CA ILE A 219 3.50 -3.98 18.98
C ILE A 219 3.58 -5.49 18.81
N ILE A 220 4.37 -5.97 17.85
CA ILE A 220 4.59 -7.40 17.66
C ILE A 220 5.59 -7.84 18.74
N PRO A 221 5.24 -8.82 19.59
CA PRO A 221 6.18 -9.35 20.58
C PRO A 221 7.44 -9.86 19.88
N GLY A 222 8.61 -9.46 20.38
CA GLY A 222 9.87 -9.99 19.89
C GLY A 222 9.90 -11.50 20.09
N ILE A 223 10.02 -12.27 19.01
CA ILE A 223 10.31 -13.70 19.11
C ILE A 223 11.74 -13.80 19.65
N GLN A 224 11.91 -14.28 20.88
CA GLN A 224 13.20 -14.79 21.34
C GLN A 224 13.51 -16.02 20.49
N THR A 225 14.21 -15.83 19.39
CA THR A 225 14.81 -16.93 18.65
C THR A 225 15.92 -17.48 19.54
N ALA A 226 15.64 -18.60 20.21
CA ALA A 226 16.71 -19.44 20.74
C ALA A 226 17.57 -19.82 19.53
N PHE A 227 18.73 -19.20 19.40
CA PHE A 227 19.76 -19.68 18.48
C PHE A 227 20.11 -21.08 18.97
N THR A 228 19.55 -22.11 18.32
CA THR A 228 20.01 -23.47 18.51
C THR A 228 21.44 -23.50 18.01
N ARG A 229 22.40 -23.41 18.94
CA ARG A 229 23.81 -23.58 18.66
C ARG A 229 23.95 -24.98 18.07
N VAL A 230 24.28 -25.07 16.79
CA VAL A 230 24.69 -26.33 16.19
C VAL A 230 26.04 -26.66 16.84
N GLU A 231 26.03 -27.54 17.82
CA GLU A 231 27.24 -28.14 18.38
C GLU A 231 27.98 -28.85 17.24
N PRO A 232 29.29 -28.62 17.05
CA PRO A 232 30.05 -29.34 16.04
C PRO A 232 30.03 -30.82 16.38
N SER A 233 29.60 -31.65 15.42
CA SER A 233 29.69 -33.10 15.53
C SER A 233 31.15 -33.50 15.81
N ALA A 234 31.39 -34.12 16.96
CA ALA A 234 32.68 -34.68 17.31
C ALA A 234 33.08 -35.72 16.26
N THR A 235 34.07 -35.39 15.43
CA THR A 235 34.73 -36.37 14.57
C THR A 235 35.53 -37.31 15.46
N THR A 236 35.00 -38.50 15.70
CA THR A 236 35.74 -39.63 16.27
C THR A 236 36.94 -39.93 15.36
N GLN A 237 38.14 -39.65 15.85
CA GLN A 237 39.36 -40.28 15.34
C GLN A 237 39.32 -41.76 15.73
N SER A 238 39.08 -42.64 14.77
CA SER A 238 39.45 -44.05 14.87
C SER A 238 40.89 -44.17 14.36
N GLY A 239 41.81 -44.48 15.28
CA GLY A 239 43.14 -44.93 14.92
C GLY A 239 43.09 -46.34 14.35
N GLU A 240 43.91 -46.56 13.31
CA GLU A 240 44.89 -47.65 13.16
C GLU A 240 45.81 -47.29 11.99
#